data_AF-A0A1S8FDU1-F1
#
_entry.id   AF-A0A1S8FDU1-F1
#
_cell.length_a   1.000
_cell.length_b   1.000
_cell.length_c   1.000
_cell.angle_alpha   90.00
_cell.angle_beta   90.00
_cell.angle_gamma   90.00
#
_symmetry.space_group_name_H-M   'P 1'
#
loop_
_entity.id
_entity.type
_entity.pdbx_description
1 polymer ?
#
loop_
_entity_poly.entity_id
_entity_poly.type
_entity_poly.pdbx_seq_one_letter_code
_entity_poly.pdbx_strand_id
1 'polypeptide(L)'
;MTTAPTVSLSIAEAAEASGLSAYTLRYYEQIGLIAPIDRRSGARRYSDADMRWLEFLVRLRATGMSMRDMQRYAQLLRKGNTAGSLAERQTLLEEHAARLEAGIRAQRETLQYIRKKIGLYEELRVVPKRA
;
A
#
# COMPACT_ATOMS: atom_id res chain seq x y z
N MET A 1 33.27 4.15 -19.21
CA MET A 1 32.15 4.58 -18.35
C MET A 1 31.65 3.35 -17.61
N THR A 2 31.98 3.26 -16.32
CA THR A 2 31.67 2.09 -15.48
C THR A 2 30.22 2.18 -15.01
N THR A 3 29.34 1.35 -15.53
CA THR A 3 28.00 1.16 -14.98
C THR A 3 28.14 0.42 -13.65
N ALA A 4 27.85 1.11 -12.55
CA ALA A 4 27.72 0.48 -11.23
C ALA A 4 26.69 -0.66 -11.30
N PRO A 5 26.86 -1.76 -10.54
CA PRO A 5 25.87 -2.82 -10.53
C PRO A 5 24.57 -2.28 -9.96
N THR A 6 23.56 -2.07 -10.82
CA THR A 6 22.18 -1.87 -10.37
C THR A 6 21.81 -3.11 -9.56
N VAL A 7 21.68 -2.97 -8.24
CA VAL A 7 21.24 -4.06 -7.38
C VAL A 7 19.88 -4.50 -7.89
N SER A 8 19.76 -5.77 -8.25
CA SER A 8 18.52 -6.32 -8.79
C SER A 8 18.15 -7.57 -8.01
N LEU A 9 17.01 -7.50 -7.34
CA LEU A 9 16.55 -8.52 -6.42
C LEU A 9 15.89 -9.68 -7.19
N SER A 10 16.12 -10.90 -6.75
CA SER A 10 15.30 -12.05 -7.14
C SER A 10 13.86 -11.88 -6.65
N ILE A 11 12.94 -12.70 -7.17
CA ILE A 11 11.56 -12.70 -6.68
C ILE A 11 11.44 -13.09 -5.20
N ALA A 12 12.36 -13.89 -4.66
CA ALA A 12 12.37 -14.28 -3.26
C ALA A 12 12.76 -13.09 -2.37
N GLU A 13 13.86 -12.41 -2.72
CA GLU A 13 14.31 -11.21 -2.01
C GLU A 13 13.29 -10.06 -2.12
N ALA A 14 12.68 -9.86 -3.28
CA ALA A 14 11.63 -8.87 -3.46
C ALA A 14 10.36 -9.19 -2.65
N ALA A 15 10.00 -10.48 -2.54
CA ALA A 15 8.88 -10.94 -1.73
C ALA A 15 9.13 -10.64 -0.24
N GLU A 16 10.33 -10.99 0.25
CA GLU A 16 10.75 -10.70 1.61
C GLU A 16 10.75 -9.19 1.91
N ALA A 17 11.39 -8.39 1.05
CA ALA A 17 11.50 -6.95 1.23
C ALA A 17 10.15 -6.21 1.16
N SER A 18 9.22 -6.67 0.33
CA SER A 18 7.90 -6.03 0.18
C SER A 18 6.82 -6.57 1.12
N GLY A 19 7.09 -7.69 1.81
CA GLY A 19 6.08 -8.43 2.58
C GLY A 19 4.99 -9.09 1.72
N LEU A 20 5.17 -9.13 0.39
CA LEU A 20 4.26 -9.80 -0.54
C LEU A 20 4.73 -11.22 -0.81
N SER A 21 3.79 -12.14 -1.06
CA SER A 21 4.19 -13.46 -1.53
C SER A 21 4.75 -13.38 -2.96
N ALA A 22 5.65 -14.30 -3.31
CA ALA A 22 6.11 -14.46 -4.69
C ALA A 22 4.95 -14.76 -5.66
N TYR A 23 3.85 -15.38 -5.17
CA TYR A 23 2.62 -15.53 -5.95
C TYR A 23 1.98 -14.17 -6.24
N THR A 24 1.84 -13.31 -5.23
CA THR A 24 1.28 -11.96 -5.38
C THR A 24 2.10 -11.09 -6.34
N LEU A 25 3.43 -11.17 -6.28
CA LEU A 25 4.30 -10.46 -7.23
C LEU A 25 4.05 -10.90 -8.69
N ARG A 26 3.93 -12.21 -8.95
CA ARG A 26 3.57 -12.74 -10.27
C ARG A 26 2.16 -12.32 -10.68
N TYR A 27 1.21 -12.35 -9.75
CA TYR A 27 -0.15 -11.94 -9.99
C TYR A 27 -0.23 -10.45 -10.36
N TYR A 28 0.48 -9.58 -9.65
CA TYR A 28 0.54 -8.15 -9.96
C TYR A 28 1.13 -7.87 -11.35
N GLU A 29 2.14 -8.63 -11.76
CA GLU A 29 2.66 -8.56 -13.13
C GLU A 29 1.61 -9.02 -14.15
N GLN A 30 0.97 -10.17 -13.89
CA GLN A 30 -0.03 -10.78 -14.77
C GLN A 30 -1.23 -9.86 -15.04
N ILE A 31 -1.75 -9.19 -14.01
CA ILE A 31 -2.90 -8.29 -14.17
C ILE A 31 -2.50 -6.89 -14.67
N GLY A 32 -1.23 -6.69 -15.01
CA GLY A 32 -0.69 -5.41 -15.43
C GLY A 32 -0.86 -4.35 -14.34
N LEU A 33 -0.50 -4.66 -13.11
CA LEU A 33 -0.37 -3.66 -12.04
C LEU A 33 1.07 -3.18 -11.90
N ILE A 34 2.03 -4.09 -12.11
CA ILE A 34 3.43 -3.75 -12.38
C ILE A 34 3.75 -4.02 -13.85
N ALA A 35 4.78 -3.35 -14.38
CA ALA A 35 5.26 -3.65 -15.73
C ALA A 35 5.90 -5.05 -15.78
N PRO A 36 6.05 -5.67 -16.97
CA PRO A 36 6.82 -6.90 -17.11
C PRO A 36 8.22 -6.72 -16.49
N ILE A 37 8.58 -7.62 -15.58
CA ILE A 37 9.85 -7.55 -14.84
C ILE A 37 10.95 -8.18 -15.69
N ASP A 38 12.11 -7.50 -15.74
CA ASP A 38 13.27 -7.98 -16.48
C ASP A 38 13.70 -9.37 -16.03
N ARG A 39 14.24 -10.16 -16.95
CA ARG A 39 14.71 -11.52 -16.67
C ARG A 39 16.19 -11.68 -16.98
N ARG A 40 16.95 -12.12 -15.98
CA ARG A 40 18.35 -12.53 -16.15
C ARG A 40 18.48 -14.02 -15.91
N SER A 41 19.01 -14.74 -16.91
CA SER A 41 19.12 -16.20 -16.93
C SER A 41 17.78 -16.91 -16.65
N GLY A 42 16.69 -16.37 -17.19
CA GLY A 42 15.33 -16.93 -17.04
C GLY A 42 14.63 -16.55 -15.73
N ALA A 43 15.31 -15.93 -14.77
CA ALA A 43 14.74 -15.51 -13.48
C ALA A 43 14.43 -14.01 -13.45
N ARG A 44 13.31 -13.62 -12.81
CA ARG A 44 12.91 -12.22 -12.62
C ARG A 44 13.92 -11.45 -11.77
N ARG A 45 14.18 -10.21 -12.16
CA ARG A 45 15.07 -9.28 -11.48
C ARG A 45 14.38 -7.94 -11.26
N TYR A 46 14.08 -7.64 -10.01
CA TYR A 46 13.40 -6.42 -9.58
C TYR A 46 14.45 -5.33 -9.34
N SER A 47 14.30 -4.22 -10.05
CA SER A 47 15.13 -3.03 -9.85
C SER A 47 14.65 -2.21 -8.64
N ASP A 48 15.46 -1.24 -8.21
CA ASP A 48 15.04 -0.29 -7.17
C ASP A 48 13.78 0.49 -7.54
N ALA A 49 13.56 0.75 -8.84
CA ALA A 49 12.35 1.42 -9.31
C ALA A 49 11.12 0.53 -9.14
N ASP A 50 11.25 -0.77 -9.43
CA ASP A 50 10.19 -1.75 -9.20
C ASP A 50 9.87 -1.87 -7.71
N MET A 51 10.89 -1.86 -6.86
CA MET A 51 10.70 -1.95 -5.40
C MET A 51 9.99 -0.71 -4.85
N ARG A 52 10.34 0.50 -5.28
CA ARG A 52 9.60 1.72 -4.90
C ARG A 52 8.14 1.69 -5.36
N TRP A 53 7.89 1.17 -6.56
CA TRP A 53 6.53 1.01 -7.06
C TRP A 53 5.73 -0.02 -6.26
N LEU A 54 6.33 -1.16 -5.93
CA LEU A 54 5.73 -2.18 -5.06
C LEU A 54 5.41 -1.62 -3.67
N GLU A 55 6.32 -0.87 -3.06
CA GLU A 55 6.09 -0.23 -1.76
C GLU A 55 4.85 0.69 -1.81
N PHE A 56 4.73 1.49 -2.86
CA PHE A 56 3.58 2.35 -3.05
C PHE A 56 2.27 1.56 -3.17
N LEU A 57 2.25 0.50 -3.99
CA LEU A 57 1.09 -0.38 -4.13
C LEU A 57 0.70 -1.05 -2.80
N VAL A 58 1.68 -1.47 -2.00
CA VAL A 58 1.45 -2.06 -0.67
C VAL A 58 0.75 -1.04 0.23
N ARG A 59 1.21 0.21 0.27
CA ARG A 59 0.61 1.30 1.07
C ARG A 59 -0.82 1.63 0.62
N LEU A 60 -1.07 1.69 -0.69
CA LEU A 60 -2.41 1.93 -1.23
C LEU A 60 -3.38 0.80 -0.85
N ARG A 61 -2.94 -0.45 -1.01
CA ARG A 61 -3.76 -1.61 -0.63
C ARG A 61 -4.02 -1.67 0.87
N ALA A 62 -3.02 -1.40 1.70
CA ALA A 62 -3.15 -1.41 3.16
C ALA A 62 -4.13 -0.34 3.67
N THR A 63 -4.30 0.74 2.92
CA THR A 63 -5.26 1.83 3.22
C THR A 63 -6.61 1.65 2.50
N GLY A 64 -6.86 0.48 1.91
CA GLY A 64 -8.16 0.12 1.35
C GLY A 64 -8.41 0.61 -0.07
N MET A 65 -7.39 1.05 -0.82
CA MET A 65 -7.58 1.34 -2.24
C MET A 65 -7.96 0.06 -2.99
N SER A 66 -8.99 0.14 -3.84
CA SER A 66 -9.46 -1.01 -4.60
C SER A 66 -8.41 -1.46 -5.64
N MET A 67 -8.39 -2.76 -5.96
CA MET A 67 -7.55 -3.28 -7.04
C MET A 67 -7.83 -2.58 -8.38
N ARG A 68 -9.10 -2.23 -8.63
CA ARG A 68 -9.53 -1.51 -9.83
C ARG A 68 -8.89 -0.13 -9.92
N ASP A 69 -8.87 0.63 -8.83
CA ASP A 69 -8.28 1.97 -8.82
C ASP A 69 -6.76 1.91 -8.93
N MET A 70 -6.12 0.94 -8.27
CA MET A 70 -4.67 0.71 -8.43
C MET A 70 -4.31 0.35 -9.88
N GLN A 71 -5.11 -0.48 -10.56
CA GLN A 71 -4.93 -0.77 -11.99
C GLN A 71 -5.16 0.48 -12.86
N ARG A 72 -6.17 1.30 -12.56
CA ARG A 72 -6.40 2.57 -13.25
C ARG A 72 -5.19 3.49 -13.10
N TYR A 73 -4.65 3.62 -11.90
CA TYR A 73 -3.44 4.40 -11.65
C TYR A 73 -2.25 3.88 -12.45
N ALA A 74 -2.02 2.56 -12.48
CA ALA A 74 -0.96 1.94 -13.27
C ALA A 74 -1.12 2.20 -14.78
N GLN A 75 -2.35 2.17 -15.30
CA GLN A 75 -2.63 2.52 -16.70
C GLN A 75 -2.32 4.00 -16.98
N LEU A 76 -2.69 4.90 -16.09
CA LEU A 76 -2.35 6.31 -16.21
C LEU A 76 -0.82 6.50 -16.20
N LEU A 77 -0.09 5.83 -15.31
CA LEU A 77 1.38 5.82 -15.30
C LEU A 77 1.97 5.49 -16.67
N ARG A 78 1.46 4.44 -17.33
CA ARG A 78 1.91 4.04 -18.67
C ARG A 78 1.65 5.07 -19.77
N LYS A 79 0.61 5.92 -19.62
CA LYS A 79 0.36 7.03 -20.55
C LYS A 79 1.45 8.13 -20.48
N GLY A 80 2.42 8.01 -19.56
CA GLY A 80 3.48 9.00 -19.39
C GLY A 80 2.99 10.28 -18.71
N ASN A 81 3.88 11.25 -18.55
CA ASN A 81 3.60 12.48 -17.80
C ASN A 81 2.90 13.54 -18.66
N THR A 82 1.84 13.15 -19.37
CA THR A 82 0.96 14.10 -20.05
C THR A 82 0.12 14.86 -19.02
N ALA A 83 -0.27 16.10 -19.33
CA ALA A 83 -1.07 16.92 -18.42
C ALA A 83 -2.35 16.20 -17.95
N GLY A 84 -3.07 15.55 -18.87
CA GLY A 84 -4.27 14.78 -18.53
C GLY A 84 -4.00 13.58 -17.62
N SER A 85 -2.92 12.84 -17.88
CA SER A 85 -2.56 11.69 -17.03
C SER A 85 -2.15 12.11 -15.62
N LEU A 86 -1.36 13.20 -15.50
CA LEU A 86 -0.97 13.75 -14.20
C LEU A 86 -2.19 14.22 -13.41
N ALA A 87 -3.11 14.95 -14.05
CA ALA A 87 -4.35 15.40 -13.42
C ALA A 87 -5.20 14.22 -12.91
N GLU A 88 -5.44 13.19 -13.74
CA GLU A 88 -6.22 12.03 -13.31
C GLU A 88 -5.56 11.23 -12.18
N ARG A 89 -4.22 11.08 -12.21
CA ARG A 89 -3.48 10.43 -11.11
C ARG A 89 -3.62 11.21 -9.82
N GLN A 90 -3.50 12.53 -9.89
CA GLN A 90 -3.63 13.41 -8.74
C GLN A 90 -5.05 13.29 -8.15
N THR A 91 -6.09 13.38 -8.97
CA THR A 91 -7.48 13.23 -8.51
C THR A 91 -7.71 11.90 -7.81
N LEU A 92 -7.23 10.77 -8.36
CA LEU A 92 -7.37 9.46 -7.71
C LEU A 92 -6.71 9.41 -6.32
N LEU A 93 -5.56 10.06 -6.15
CA LEU A 93 -4.85 10.10 -4.88
C LEU A 93 -5.50 11.05 -3.88
N GLU A 94 -5.99 12.20 -4.33
CA GLU A 94 -6.74 13.16 -3.49
C GLU A 94 -8.04 12.54 -2.97
N GLU A 95 -8.81 11.87 -3.83
CA GLU A 95 -10.02 11.15 -3.43
C GLU A 95 -9.71 10.05 -2.41
N HIS A 96 -8.62 9.31 -2.60
CA HIS A 96 -8.21 8.28 -1.65
C HIS A 96 -7.72 8.86 -0.32
N ALA A 97 -6.96 9.94 -0.37
CA ALA A 97 -6.50 10.66 0.82
C ALA A 97 -7.70 11.17 1.65
N ALA A 98 -8.69 11.78 1.00
CA ALA A 98 -9.90 12.26 1.67
C ALA A 98 -10.68 11.12 2.36
N ARG A 99 -10.80 9.96 1.70
CA ARG A 99 -11.42 8.75 2.32
C ARG A 99 -10.61 8.25 3.51
N LEU A 100 -9.29 8.20 3.40
CA LEU A 100 -8.41 7.77 4.48
C LEU A 100 -8.51 8.71 5.69
N GLU A 101 -8.51 10.02 5.47
CA GLU A 101 -8.68 11.01 6.53
C GLU A 101 -10.03 10.88 7.25
N ALA A 102 -11.12 10.64 6.50
CA ALA A 102 -12.43 10.37 7.08
C ALA A 102 -12.42 9.10 7.94
N GLY A 103 -11.78 8.03 7.46
CA GLY A 103 -11.59 6.80 8.23
C GLY A 103 -10.81 7.02 9.52
N ILE A 104 -9.69 7.76 9.47
CA ILE A 104 -8.88 8.11 10.64
C ILE A 104 -9.71 8.89 11.68
N ARG A 105 -10.53 9.85 11.24
CA ARG A 105 -11.43 10.59 12.15
C ARG A 105 -12.40 9.65 12.86
N ALA A 106 -13.11 8.80 12.11
CA ALA A 106 -14.06 7.84 12.67
C ALA A 106 -13.39 6.84 13.64
N GLN A 107 -12.19 6.36 13.32
CA GLN A 107 -11.42 5.49 14.20
C GLN A 107 -11.02 6.18 15.50
N ARG A 108 -10.60 7.45 15.45
CA ARG A 108 -10.26 8.25 16.65
C ARG A 108 -11.48 8.46 17.54
N GLU A 109 -12.63 8.80 16.97
CA GLU A 109 -13.89 8.94 17.71
C GLU A 109 -14.29 7.63 18.39
N THR A 110 -14.19 6.51 17.67
CA THR A 110 -14.47 5.17 18.20
C THR A 110 -13.52 4.81 19.34
N LEU A 111 -12.22 5.07 19.18
CA LEU A 111 -11.22 4.83 20.23
C LEU A 111 -11.52 5.63 21.50
N GLN A 112 -11.93 6.89 21.37
CA GLN A 112 -12.34 7.71 22.52
C GLN A 112 -13.55 7.11 23.25
N TYR A 113 -14.55 6.63 22.50
CA TYR A 113 -15.71 5.97 23.09
C TYR A 113 -15.32 4.69 23.85
N ILE A 114 -14.47 3.84 23.27
CA ILE A 114 -13.97 2.62 23.92
C ILE A 114 -13.21 2.96 25.20
N ARG A 115 -12.34 3.99 25.19
CA ARG A 115 -11.62 4.44 26.39
C ARG A 115 -12.55 4.89 27.52
N LYS A 116 -13.65 5.59 27.19
CA LYS A 116 -14.66 5.96 28.20
C LYS A 116 -15.30 4.72 28.84
N LYS A 117 -15.60 3.68 28.05
CA LYS A 117 -16.13 2.41 28.57
C LYS A 117 -15.14 1.68 29.47
N ILE A 118 -13.87 1.66 29.10
CA ILE A 118 -12.80 1.10 29.95
C ILE A 118 -12.76 1.82 31.30
N GLY A 119 -12.72 3.16 31.31
CA GLY A 119 -12.69 3.95 32.55
C GLY A 119 -13.91 3.70 33.44
N LEU A 120 -15.12 3.61 32.85
CA LEU A 120 -16.34 3.26 33.59
C LEU A 120 -16.20 1.92 34.32
N TYR A 121 -15.62 0.90 33.69
CA TYR A 121 -15.44 -0.41 34.32
C TYR A 121 -14.36 -0.40 35.40
N GLU A 122 -13.33 0.42 35.25
CA GLU A 122 -12.33 0.64 36.29
C GLU A 122 -12.97 1.27 37.53
N GLU A 123 -13.78 2.30 37.37
CA GLU A 123 -14.53 2.93 38.47
C GLU A 123 -15.46 1.94 39.18
N LEU A 124 -16.25 1.17 38.42
CA LEU A 124 -17.15 0.16 38.98
C LEU A 124 -16.42 -0.96 39.75
N ARG A 125 -15.19 -1.30 39.34
CA ARG A 125 -14.37 -2.31 40.03
C ARG A 125 -13.75 -1.79 41.32
N VAL A 126 -13.58 -0.47 41.45
CA VAL A 126 -12.98 0.18 42.63
C VAL A 126 -14.03 0.56 43.68
N VAL A 127 -15.33 0.56 43.35
CA VAL A 127 -16.39 0.72 44.36
C VAL A 127 -16.32 -0.46 45.35
N PRO A 128 -16.02 -0.22 46.65
CA PRO A 128 -16.00 -1.30 47.63
C PRO A 128 -17.39 -1.91 47.75
N LYS A 129 -17.48 -3.23 47.84
CA LYS A 129 -18.68 -3.91 48.37
C LYS A 129 -18.98 -3.27 49.73
N ARG A 130 -20.02 -2.44 49.81
CA ARG A 130 -20.52 -1.93 51.09
C ARG A 130 -20.95 -3.16 51.90
N ALA A 131 -20.25 -3.38 53.01
CA ALA A 131 -20.67 -4.29 54.08
C ALA A 131 -21.89 -3.69 54.80
#